data_AF-A0A838S581-F1
#
_entry.id   AF-A0A838S581-F1
#
_cell.length_a   1.000
_cell.length_b   1.000
_cell.length_c   1.000
_cell.angle_alpha   90.00
_cell.angle_beta   90.00
_cell.angle_gamma   90.00
#
_symmetry.space_group_name_H-M   'P 1'
#
loop_
_entity.id
_entity.type
_entity.pdbx_description
1 polymer ?
#
loop_
_entity_poly.entity_id
_entity_poly.type
_entity_poly.pdbx_seq_one_letter_code
_entity_poly.pdbx_strand_id
1 'polypeptide(L)'
;GASEVLVLRIYGPLASEGASVVVPLLLPDAPVVAWWPGDAPKVPAADPIGRLAQRRITDAAMRGAPARVLDVRRDSYVAGDTDLAWTRLTTWRGLLAAALDQQPHEDVETVTVTGAADSPSTDLLAGWLRSRLGVPVRRDRSGSGGGMSAVVLSRRSGPIELSRPDGKIGTLSQPGQPDRRIALQRRKVRDCLAEELRRLDADEIYAAALAGLAGVEGGAGKAGTRRSGTRR
;
A
#
# COMPACT_ATOMS: atom_id res chain seq x y z
N GLY A 1 -16.94 -15.54 18.68
CA GLY A 1 -18.12 -14.96 19.34
C GLY A 1 -19.21 -14.77 18.32
N ALA A 2 -20.48 -14.77 18.73
CA ALA A 2 -21.57 -14.41 17.84
C ALA A 2 -21.37 -12.95 17.41
N SER A 3 -21.09 -12.72 16.13
CA SER A 3 -21.03 -11.37 15.57
C SER A 3 -22.45 -10.96 15.22
N GLU A 4 -22.96 -9.91 15.85
CA GLU A 4 -24.19 -9.27 15.41
C GLU A 4 -23.86 -8.35 14.24
N VAL A 5 -24.62 -8.49 13.14
CA VAL A 5 -24.44 -7.67 11.94
C VAL A 5 -25.71 -6.83 11.77
N LEU A 6 -25.55 -5.52 11.90
CA LEU A 6 -26.60 -4.54 11.67
C LEU A 6 -26.36 -3.85 10.34
N VAL A 7 -27.38 -3.80 9.47
CA VAL A 7 -27.35 -3.06 8.21
C VAL A 7 -28.31 -1.88 8.33
N LEU A 8 -27.75 -0.67 8.39
CA LEU A 8 -28.51 0.57 8.50
C LEU A 8 -28.60 1.25 7.14
N ARG A 9 -29.81 1.67 6.75
CA ARG A 9 -30.05 2.50 5.56
C ARG A 9 -30.76 3.77 6.02
N ILE A 10 -30.10 4.91 5.85
CA ILE A 10 -30.60 6.21 6.33
C ILE A 10 -31.03 7.03 5.11
N TYR A 11 -32.22 7.64 5.19
CA TYR A 11 -32.81 8.42 4.10
C TYR A 11 -33.32 9.78 4.61
N GLY A 12 -33.46 10.74 3.69
CA GLY A 12 -34.05 12.04 3.98
C GLY A 12 -33.14 12.94 4.83
N PRO A 13 -33.71 13.90 5.59
CA PRO A 13 -32.96 14.88 6.39
C PRO A 13 -31.99 14.27 7.41
N LEU A 14 -32.21 13.01 7.82
CA LEU A 14 -31.34 12.28 8.75
C LEU A 14 -30.11 11.66 8.08
N ALA A 15 -30.00 11.69 6.75
CA ALA A 15 -28.86 11.10 6.04
C ALA A 15 -27.51 11.73 6.45
N SER A 16 -27.50 12.96 6.95
CA SER A 16 -26.31 13.62 7.51
C SER A 16 -26.01 13.26 8.97
N GLU A 17 -26.92 12.58 9.66
CA GLU A 17 -26.84 12.30 11.11
C GLU A 17 -26.39 10.87 11.42
N GLY A 18 -25.67 10.21 10.50
CA GLY A 18 -25.26 8.82 10.64
C GLY A 18 -24.49 8.51 11.94
N ALA A 19 -23.66 9.45 12.41
CA ALA A 19 -22.93 9.29 13.66
C ALA A 19 -23.87 9.16 14.88
N SER A 20 -24.89 10.02 14.95
CA SER A 20 -25.89 10.02 16.04
C SER A 20 -26.67 8.71 16.12
N VAL A 21 -26.89 8.05 14.98
CA VAL A 21 -27.56 6.73 14.91
C VAL A 21 -26.64 5.60 15.37
N VAL A 22 -25.34 5.70 15.14
CA VAL A 22 -24.38 4.64 15.47
C VAL A 22 -23.97 4.66 16.94
N VAL A 23 -23.89 5.85 17.57
CA VAL A 23 -23.41 6.00 18.96
C VAL A 23 -24.10 5.05 19.96
N PRO A 24 -25.43 4.89 19.99
CA PRO A 24 -26.10 3.98 20.93
C PRO A 24 -25.81 2.49 20.70
N LEU A 25 -25.23 2.13 19.54
CA LEU A 25 -24.88 0.76 19.17
C LEU A 25 -23.43 0.41 19.54
N LEU A 26 -22.64 1.39 19.96
CA LEU A 26 -21.25 1.20 20.33
C LEU A 26 -21.17 0.66 21.77
N LEU A 27 -20.31 -0.34 21.96
CA LEU A 27 -19.95 -0.77 23.30
C LEU A 27 -19.01 0.28 23.93
N PRO A 28 -19.25 0.71 25.18
CA PRO A 28 -18.55 1.84 25.79
C PRO A 28 -17.03 1.65 25.88
N ASP A 29 -16.57 0.41 26.06
CA ASP A 29 -15.14 0.08 26.25
C ASP A 29 -14.53 -0.67 25.07
N ALA A 30 -15.27 -0.83 23.96
CA ALA A 30 -14.75 -1.51 22.78
C ALA A 30 -14.10 -0.51 21.82
N PRO A 31 -12.96 -0.85 21.22
CA PRO A 31 -12.41 -0.03 20.17
C PRO A 31 -13.32 -0.05 18.94
N VAL A 32 -13.52 1.12 18.36
CA VAL A 32 -14.34 1.42 17.21
C VAL A 32 -13.45 1.58 15.98
N VAL A 33 -13.81 0.88 14.91
CA VAL A 33 -13.11 0.93 13.63
C VAL A 33 -14.08 1.40 12.55
N ALA A 34 -13.71 2.46 11.83
CA ALA A 34 -14.45 2.92 10.66
C ALA A 34 -13.73 2.44 9.40
N TRP A 35 -14.47 1.86 8.46
CA TRP A 35 -13.95 1.45 7.16
C TRP A 35 -14.86 1.94 6.05
N TRP A 36 -14.27 2.65 5.08
CA TRP A 36 -14.95 3.07 3.86
C TRP A 36 -14.51 2.14 2.72
N PRO A 37 -15.35 1.17 2.30
CA PRO A 37 -15.01 0.23 1.22
C PRO A 37 -14.89 0.86 -0.16
N GLY A 38 -15.38 2.09 -0.33
CA GLY A 38 -15.31 2.85 -1.58
C GLY A 38 -14.88 4.28 -1.32
N ASP A 39 -15.79 5.22 -1.56
CA ASP A 39 -15.52 6.65 -1.41
C ASP A 39 -15.35 7.04 0.07
N ALA A 40 -14.09 7.19 0.47
CA ALA A 40 -13.74 7.73 1.77
C ALA A 40 -13.73 9.28 1.79
N PRO A 41 -14.01 9.91 2.94
CA PRO A 41 -13.84 11.35 3.15
C PRO A 41 -12.42 11.83 2.83
N LYS A 42 -12.28 13.12 2.51
CA LYS A 42 -10.95 13.74 2.32
C LYS A 42 -10.12 13.66 3.59
N VAL A 43 -10.72 13.95 4.74
CA VAL A 43 -10.09 13.87 6.06
C VAL A 43 -10.90 12.88 6.90
N PRO A 44 -10.56 11.58 6.94
CA PRO A 44 -11.31 10.58 7.69
C PRO A 44 -11.51 10.94 9.16
N ALA A 45 -10.50 11.54 9.80
CA ALA A 45 -10.59 11.96 11.20
C ALA A 45 -11.58 13.13 11.46
N ALA A 46 -11.96 13.90 10.44
CA ALA A 46 -12.93 14.98 10.56
C ALA A 46 -14.37 14.53 10.23
N ASP A 47 -14.54 13.33 9.68
CA ASP A 47 -15.85 12.77 9.36
C ASP A 47 -16.63 12.44 10.64
N PRO A 48 -17.96 12.68 10.70
CA PRO A 48 -18.75 12.36 11.88
C PRO A 48 -18.61 10.91 12.38
N ILE A 49 -18.55 9.92 11.48
CA ILE A 49 -18.31 8.52 11.83
C ILE A 49 -16.84 8.31 12.18
N GLY A 50 -15.93 8.92 11.42
CA GLY A 50 -14.50 8.80 11.68
C GLY A 50 -14.07 9.32 13.05
N ARG A 51 -14.68 10.40 13.55
CA ARG A 51 -14.42 10.94 14.90
C ARG A 51 -14.75 9.97 16.03
N LEU A 52 -15.64 9.00 15.78
CA LEU A 52 -15.97 7.95 16.75
C LEU A 52 -14.94 6.82 16.76
N ALA A 53 -14.11 6.70 15.72
CA ALA A 53 -13.24 5.56 15.49
C ALA A 53 -11.78 5.85 15.86
N GLN A 54 -11.16 4.94 16.61
CA GLN A 54 -9.72 4.98 16.88
C GLN A 54 -8.92 4.58 15.62
N ARG A 55 -9.43 3.62 14.84
CA ARG A 55 -8.84 3.17 13.56
C ARG A 55 -9.76 3.54 12.39
N ARG A 56 -9.21 4.22 11.39
CA ARG A 56 -9.95 4.70 10.21
C ARG A 56 -9.28 4.14 8.95
N ILE A 57 -9.97 3.22 8.30
CA ILE A 57 -9.45 2.43 7.18
C ILE A 57 -10.05 2.95 5.88
N THR A 58 -9.20 3.37 4.95
CA THR A 58 -9.59 3.70 3.57
C THR A 58 -9.06 2.68 2.57
N ASP A 59 -9.46 2.79 1.30
CA ASP A 59 -8.86 2.00 0.22
C ASP A 59 -8.67 2.84 -1.03
N ALA A 60 -7.46 3.39 -1.21
CA ALA A 60 -7.10 4.21 -2.35
C ALA A 60 -7.21 3.44 -3.68
N ALA A 61 -7.20 2.10 -3.66
CA ALA A 61 -7.33 1.28 -4.87
C ALA A 61 -8.77 1.26 -5.42
N MET A 62 -9.76 1.70 -4.63
CA MET A 62 -11.18 1.70 -5.02
C MET A 62 -11.63 3.02 -5.67
N ARG A 63 -10.75 4.03 -5.74
CA ARG A 63 -11.04 5.37 -6.29
C ARG A 63 -10.44 5.57 -7.68
N GLY A 64 -11.04 6.47 -8.46
CA GLY A 64 -10.39 7.04 -9.63
C GLY A 64 -9.20 7.92 -9.24
N ALA A 65 -8.13 7.90 -10.04
CA ALA A 65 -6.88 8.64 -9.83
C ALA A 65 -6.18 8.38 -8.46
N PRO A 66 -5.71 7.15 -8.17
CA PRO A 66 -5.14 6.77 -6.87
C PRO A 66 -3.98 7.65 -6.39
N ALA A 67 -3.14 8.16 -7.29
CA ALA A 67 -2.04 9.07 -6.94
C ALA A 67 -2.56 10.33 -6.23
N ARG A 68 -3.63 10.95 -6.75
CA ARG A 68 -4.25 12.13 -6.11
C ARG A 68 -4.87 11.80 -4.76
N VAL A 69 -5.42 10.60 -4.61
CA VAL A 69 -5.97 10.13 -3.33
C VAL A 69 -4.84 10.02 -2.31
N LEU A 70 -3.69 9.46 -2.68
CA LEU A 70 -2.53 9.37 -1.79
C LEU A 70 -1.96 10.73 -1.41
N ASP A 71 -1.94 11.71 -2.33
CA ASP A 71 -1.56 13.10 -2.00
C ASP A 71 -2.50 13.69 -0.95
N VAL A 72 -3.81 13.54 -1.12
CA VAL A 72 -4.80 13.98 -0.12
C VAL A 72 -4.57 13.27 1.21
N ARG A 73 -4.32 11.95 1.20
CA ARG A 73 -4.05 11.18 2.43
C ARG A 73 -2.78 11.63 3.13
N ARG A 74 -1.72 11.95 2.39
CA ARG A 74 -0.49 12.52 2.94
C ARG A 74 -0.77 13.86 3.62
N ASP A 75 -1.47 14.75 2.93
CA ASP A 75 -1.70 16.11 3.41
C ASP A 75 -2.70 16.17 4.58
N SER A 76 -3.57 15.16 4.71
CA SER A 76 -4.59 15.08 5.75
C SER A 76 -4.35 14.01 6.81
N TYR A 77 -3.16 13.41 6.87
CA TYR A 77 -2.91 12.26 7.75
C TYR A 77 -3.14 12.61 9.22
N VAL A 78 -3.89 11.76 9.93
CA VAL A 78 -4.04 11.81 11.38
C VAL A 78 -3.74 10.43 11.97
N ALA A 79 -3.09 10.40 13.13
CA ALA A 79 -2.82 9.16 13.86
C ALA A 79 -4.09 8.31 14.03
N GLY A 80 -4.03 7.04 13.60
CA GLY A 80 -5.19 6.14 13.50
C GLY A 80 -5.73 5.96 12.08
N ASP A 81 -5.32 6.79 11.12
CA ASP A 81 -5.62 6.57 9.70
C ASP A 81 -4.71 5.48 9.11
N THR A 82 -5.28 4.67 8.21
CA THR A 82 -4.58 3.66 7.42
C THR A 82 -5.27 3.48 6.07
N ASP A 83 -4.62 2.78 5.14
CA ASP A 83 -5.19 2.45 3.83
C ASP A 83 -4.92 0.98 3.49
N LEU A 84 -5.92 0.26 2.98
CA LEU A 84 -5.75 -1.15 2.61
C LEU A 84 -4.72 -1.34 1.48
N ALA A 85 -4.44 -0.33 0.66
CA ALA A 85 -3.34 -0.38 -0.31
C ALA A 85 -1.98 -0.54 0.38
N TRP A 86 -1.81 -0.01 1.60
CA TRP A 86 -0.63 -0.22 2.45
C TRP A 86 -0.60 -1.63 3.05
N THR A 87 -1.72 -2.10 3.61
CA THR A 87 -1.84 -3.44 4.20
C THR A 87 -1.56 -4.56 3.18
N ARG A 88 -1.92 -4.35 1.91
CA ARG A 88 -1.59 -5.28 0.81
C ARG A 88 -0.08 -5.50 0.63
N LEU A 89 0.76 -4.61 1.16
CA LEU A 89 2.21 -4.64 1.04
C LEU A 89 2.92 -5.42 2.15
N THR A 90 2.23 -5.88 3.20
CA THR A 90 2.89 -6.48 4.38
C THR A 90 3.87 -7.61 4.02
N THR A 91 3.48 -8.52 3.13
CA THR A 91 4.39 -9.59 2.67
C THR A 91 5.56 -9.04 1.85
N TRP A 92 5.33 -8.08 0.96
CA TRP A 92 6.40 -7.45 0.18
C TRP A 92 7.42 -6.75 1.06
N ARG A 93 6.95 -5.96 2.03
CA ARG A 93 7.80 -5.26 3.01
C ARG A 93 8.64 -6.24 3.83
N GLY A 94 8.01 -7.31 4.34
CA GLY A 94 8.71 -8.34 5.11
C GLY A 94 9.80 -9.05 4.30
N LEU A 95 9.52 -9.40 3.05
CA LEU A 95 10.50 -10.06 2.18
C LEU A 95 11.68 -9.15 1.82
N LEU A 96 11.42 -7.88 1.53
CA LEU A 96 12.48 -6.91 1.22
C LEU A 96 13.35 -6.61 2.45
N ALA A 97 12.75 -6.43 3.62
CA ALA A 97 13.49 -6.26 4.86
C ALA A 97 14.37 -7.49 5.15
N ALA A 98 13.80 -8.70 5.09
CA ALA A 98 14.54 -9.94 5.32
C ALA A 98 15.63 -10.23 4.27
N ALA A 99 15.54 -9.64 3.08
CA ALA A 99 16.59 -9.69 2.07
C ALA A 99 17.76 -8.75 2.42
N LEU A 100 17.45 -7.55 2.92
CA LEU A 100 18.46 -6.58 3.37
C LEU A 100 19.20 -7.03 4.64
N ASP A 101 18.55 -7.82 5.50
CA ASP A 101 19.14 -8.39 6.73
C ASP A 101 20.16 -9.51 6.47
N GLN A 102 20.46 -9.83 5.21
CA GLN A 102 21.45 -10.84 4.84
C GLN A 102 22.77 -10.20 4.40
N GLN A 103 23.87 -10.93 4.63
CA GLN A 103 25.19 -10.57 4.10
C GLN A 103 25.14 -10.40 2.57
N PRO A 104 25.90 -9.45 2.00
CA PRO A 104 27.00 -8.69 2.61
C PRO A 104 26.63 -7.40 3.40
N HIS A 105 25.35 -7.15 3.73
CA HIS A 105 24.90 -5.91 4.40
C HIS A 105 25.36 -4.60 3.72
N GLU A 106 25.50 -4.64 2.40
CA GLU A 106 25.86 -3.47 1.60
C GLU A 106 24.73 -2.45 1.56
N ASP A 107 25.10 -1.18 1.46
CA ASP A 107 24.16 -0.10 1.24
C ASP A 107 23.44 -0.28 -0.10
N VAL A 108 22.14 0.01 -0.10
CA VAL A 108 21.36 0.15 -1.33
C VAL A 108 21.75 1.49 -1.94
N GLU A 109 22.02 1.53 -3.25
CA GLU A 109 22.39 2.75 -3.96
C GLU A 109 21.18 3.42 -4.61
N THR A 110 20.27 2.61 -5.18
CA THR A 110 19.03 3.08 -5.83
C THR A 110 17.94 2.02 -5.72
N VAL A 111 16.68 2.44 -5.82
CA VAL A 111 15.53 1.52 -5.86
C VAL A 111 14.68 1.76 -7.09
N THR A 112 14.20 0.70 -7.72
CA THR A 112 13.13 0.76 -8.72
C THR A 112 11.93 -0.04 -8.24
N VAL A 113 10.75 0.58 -8.23
CA VAL A 113 9.48 -0.08 -7.89
C VAL A 113 8.57 -0.06 -9.11
N THR A 114 8.14 -1.24 -9.54
CA THR A 114 7.38 -1.44 -10.78
C THR A 114 5.98 -1.98 -10.50
N GLY A 115 4.99 -1.43 -11.19
CA GLY A 115 3.60 -1.91 -11.14
C GLY A 115 2.66 -1.11 -12.03
N ALA A 116 1.38 -1.49 -12.03
CA ALA A 116 0.34 -0.85 -12.83
C ALA A 116 0.24 0.65 -12.53
N ALA A 117 -0.12 1.47 -13.53
CA ALA A 117 -0.14 2.93 -13.40
C ALA A 117 -1.12 3.45 -12.33
N ASP A 118 -2.14 2.65 -12.02
CA ASP A 118 -3.21 2.91 -11.06
C ASP A 118 -3.02 2.16 -9.73
N SER A 119 -1.79 1.74 -9.41
CA SER A 119 -1.50 0.95 -8.21
C SER A 119 -1.00 1.82 -7.05
N PRO A 120 -1.88 2.23 -6.11
CA PRO A 120 -1.46 2.99 -4.92
C PRO A 120 -0.51 2.18 -4.03
N SER A 121 -0.63 0.85 -4.01
CA SER A 121 0.32 -0.03 -3.34
C SER A 121 1.74 0.13 -3.88
N THR A 122 1.90 0.34 -5.19
CA THR A 122 3.22 0.52 -5.79
C THR A 122 3.83 1.86 -5.36
N ASP A 123 3.01 2.91 -5.31
CA ASP A 123 3.45 4.25 -4.91
C ASP A 123 3.80 4.29 -3.41
N LEU A 124 2.96 3.69 -2.56
CA LEU A 124 3.22 3.56 -1.11
C LEU A 124 4.49 2.75 -0.82
N LEU A 125 4.76 1.69 -1.58
CA LEU A 125 6.00 0.92 -1.40
C LEU A 125 7.23 1.74 -1.79
N ALA A 126 7.15 2.53 -2.86
CA ALA A 126 8.21 3.44 -3.26
C ALA A 126 8.46 4.52 -2.19
N GLY A 127 7.39 5.13 -1.66
CA GLY A 127 7.47 6.10 -0.56
C GLY A 127 8.09 5.50 0.70
N TRP A 128 7.70 4.27 1.07
CA TRP A 128 8.29 3.55 2.20
C TRP A 128 9.78 3.27 2.02
N LEU A 129 10.18 2.70 0.88
CA LEU A 129 11.59 2.39 0.60
C LEU A 129 12.44 3.67 0.60
N ARG A 130 11.92 4.76 0.03
CA ARG A 130 12.59 6.07 0.08
C ARG A 130 12.75 6.56 1.52
N SER A 131 11.67 6.51 2.31
CA SER A 131 11.70 6.94 3.70
C SER A 131 12.67 6.13 4.56
N ARG A 132 12.82 4.84 4.29
CA ARG A 132 13.68 3.94 5.09
C ARG A 132 15.13 3.93 4.67
N LEU A 133 15.40 4.04 3.38
CA LEU A 133 16.75 3.93 2.83
C LEU A 133 17.40 5.29 2.59
N GLY A 134 16.62 6.36 2.38
CA GLY A 134 17.16 7.69 2.09
C GLY A 134 17.80 7.82 0.70
N VAL A 135 17.56 6.86 -0.19
CA VAL A 135 18.18 6.78 -1.53
C VAL A 135 17.21 7.20 -2.63
N PRO A 136 17.69 7.51 -3.85
CA PRO A 136 16.82 7.71 -5.00
C PRO A 136 15.92 6.50 -5.26
N VAL A 137 14.61 6.74 -5.34
CA VAL A 137 13.61 5.72 -5.65
C VAL A 137 12.85 6.13 -6.89
N ARG A 138 12.89 5.25 -7.90
CA ARG A 138 12.17 5.42 -9.16
C ARG A 138 10.92 4.54 -9.18
N ARG A 139 9.83 5.10 -9.66
CA ARG A 139 8.55 4.42 -9.87
C ARG A 139 8.31 4.16 -11.35
N ASP A 140 8.42 2.90 -11.77
CA ASP A 140 8.25 2.47 -13.16
C ASP A 140 6.91 1.79 -13.41
N ARG A 141 6.35 1.97 -14.62
CA ARG A 141 5.06 1.40 -15.02
C ARG A 141 5.24 0.01 -15.62
N SER A 142 4.48 -0.97 -15.15
CA SER A 142 4.42 -2.28 -15.81
C SER A 142 3.61 -2.19 -17.10
N GLY A 143 4.08 -2.87 -18.15
CA GLY A 143 3.30 -3.05 -19.39
C GLY A 143 2.16 -4.07 -19.24
N SER A 144 2.21 -4.91 -18.22
CA SER A 144 1.11 -5.79 -17.83
C SER A 144 0.20 -5.11 -16.81
N GLY A 145 -1.12 -5.30 -16.95
CA GLY A 145 -2.09 -4.81 -15.99
C GLY A 145 -2.00 -5.55 -14.65
N GLY A 146 -2.40 -4.89 -13.56
CA GLY A 146 -2.71 -5.55 -12.29
C GLY A 146 -1.72 -5.36 -11.14
N GLY A 147 -1.71 -4.15 -10.56
CA GLY A 147 -1.07 -3.87 -9.28
C GLY A 147 0.46 -3.96 -9.32
N MET A 148 1.08 -4.19 -8.16
CA MET A 148 2.53 -4.27 -8.00
C MET A 148 3.12 -5.53 -8.65
N SER A 149 4.22 -5.38 -9.38
CA SER A 149 4.86 -6.44 -10.14
C SER A 149 6.31 -6.71 -9.75
N ALA A 150 7.13 -5.69 -9.43
CA ALA A 150 8.53 -5.92 -9.10
C ALA A 150 9.14 -4.81 -8.24
N VAL A 151 10.20 -5.15 -7.52
CA VAL A 151 11.08 -4.23 -6.79
C VAL A 151 12.51 -4.66 -7.04
N VAL A 152 13.36 -3.70 -7.38
CA VAL A 152 14.80 -3.89 -7.58
C VAL A 152 15.54 -2.95 -6.63
N LEU A 153 16.35 -3.49 -5.74
CA LEU A 153 17.26 -2.75 -4.87
C LEU A 153 18.68 -2.91 -5.43
N SER A 154 19.24 -1.86 -6.02
CA SER A 154 20.59 -1.90 -6.60
C SER A 154 21.64 -1.78 -5.51
N ARG A 155 22.62 -2.68 -5.52
CA ARG A 155 23.80 -2.67 -4.65
C ARG A 155 25.05 -2.92 -5.49
N ARG A 156 26.23 -2.64 -4.93
CA ARG A 156 27.52 -2.84 -5.58
C ARG A 156 27.76 -4.29 -6.02
N SER A 157 27.43 -5.26 -5.17
CA SER A 157 27.56 -6.70 -5.47
C SER A 157 26.51 -7.23 -6.47
N GLY A 158 25.50 -6.43 -6.81
CA GLY A 158 24.40 -6.79 -7.68
C GLY A 158 23.03 -6.56 -7.02
N PRO A 159 21.95 -6.59 -7.80
CA PRO A 159 20.63 -6.21 -7.31
C PRO A 159 19.95 -7.31 -6.48
N ILE A 160 19.18 -6.90 -5.47
CA ILE A 160 18.10 -7.72 -4.91
C ILE A 160 16.85 -7.46 -5.74
N GLU A 161 16.29 -8.50 -6.36
CA GLU A 161 15.06 -8.41 -7.13
C GLU A 161 13.96 -9.26 -6.51
N LEU A 162 12.83 -8.64 -6.21
CA LEU A 162 11.58 -9.34 -5.88
C LEU A 162 10.58 -9.07 -6.99
N SER A 163 10.24 -10.09 -7.79
CA SER A 163 9.33 -9.97 -8.93
C SER A 163 8.18 -10.96 -8.84
N ARG A 164 6.99 -10.56 -9.30
CA ARG A 164 5.76 -11.35 -9.34
C ARG A 164 5.00 -11.06 -10.64
N PRO A 165 5.42 -11.65 -11.76
CA PRO A 165 4.83 -11.37 -13.08
C PRO A 165 3.42 -11.98 -13.25
N ASP A 166 3.13 -13.11 -12.61
CA ASP A 166 1.86 -13.86 -12.77
C ASP A 166 0.78 -13.51 -11.73
N GLY A 167 1.10 -12.60 -10.80
CA GLY A 167 0.21 -12.19 -9.70
C GLY A 167 0.05 -13.21 -8.57
N LYS A 168 0.73 -14.35 -8.60
CA LYS A 168 0.61 -15.45 -7.63
C LYS A 168 1.94 -15.83 -6.98
N ILE A 169 2.96 -16.12 -7.78
CA ILE A 169 4.26 -16.59 -7.31
C ILE A 169 5.28 -15.48 -7.51
N GLY A 170 5.90 -15.08 -6.41
CA GLY A 170 7.05 -14.18 -6.42
C GLY A 170 8.35 -14.96 -6.56
N THR A 171 9.33 -14.37 -7.22
CA THR A 171 10.73 -14.82 -7.24
C THR A 171 11.57 -13.76 -6.55
N LEU A 172 12.32 -14.17 -5.53
CA LEU A 172 13.34 -13.35 -4.88
C LEU A 172 14.72 -13.81 -5.36
N SER A 173 15.41 -12.96 -6.10
CA SER A 173 16.76 -13.18 -6.61
C SER A 173 17.74 -12.26 -5.89
N GLN A 174 18.90 -12.81 -5.51
CA GLN A 174 19.96 -12.09 -4.80
C GLN A 174 21.33 -12.64 -5.25
N PRO A 175 22.37 -11.79 -5.36
CA PRO A 175 23.70 -12.25 -5.75
C PRO A 175 24.23 -13.32 -4.78
N GLY A 176 24.83 -14.37 -5.33
CA GLY A 176 25.42 -15.45 -4.55
C GLY A 176 24.43 -16.40 -3.87
N GLN A 177 23.13 -16.28 -4.15
CA GLN A 177 22.09 -17.15 -3.60
C GLN A 177 21.20 -17.74 -4.70
N PRO A 178 20.64 -18.94 -4.51
CA PRO A 178 19.65 -19.48 -5.43
C PRO A 178 18.35 -18.66 -5.35
N ASP A 179 17.67 -18.55 -6.49
CA ASP A 179 16.36 -17.91 -6.57
C ASP A 179 15.34 -18.60 -5.66
N ARG A 180 14.62 -17.82 -4.86
CA ARG A 180 13.57 -18.31 -3.96
C ARG A 180 12.20 -18.04 -4.55
N ARG A 181 11.42 -19.10 -4.79
CA ARG A 181 10.01 -18.99 -5.17
C ARG A 181 9.13 -18.90 -3.93
N ILE A 182 8.31 -17.86 -3.86
CA ILE A 182 7.53 -17.51 -2.67
C ILE A 182 6.08 -17.31 -3.08
N ALA A 183 5.14 -17.81 -2.26
CA ALA A 183 3.73 -17.49 -2.42
C ALA A 183 3.52 -16.00 -2.12
N LEU A 184 3.31 -15.21 -3.17
CA LEU A 184 3.17 -13.75 -3.09
C LEU A 184 1.84 -13.33 -3.69
N GLN A 185 0.77 -14.05 -3.40
CA GLN A 185 -0.54 -13.84 -4.02
C GLN A 185 -1.11 -12.46 -3.66
N ARG A 186 -1.95 -11.90 -4.52
CA ARG A 186 -2.69 -10.67 -4.16
C ARG A 186 -3.57 -10.94 -2.95
N ARG A 187 -3.44 -10.10 -1.93
CA ARG A 187 -4.22 -10.20 -0.69
C ARG A 187 -5.66 -9.78 -0.92
N LYS A 188 -6.61 -10.53 -0.36
CA LYS A 188 -8.03 -10.19 -0.39
C LYS A 188 -8.32 -9.11 0.65
N VAL A 189 -9.36 -8.30 0.40
CA VAL A 189 -9.80 -7.24 1.32
C VAL A 189 -10.05 -7.77 2.72
N ARG A 190 -10.74 -8.92 2.85
CA ARG A 190 -10.99 -9.59 4.15
C ARG A 190 -9.70 -9.85 4.93
N ASP A 191 -8.66 -10.34 4.25
CA ASP A 191 -7.40 -10.70 4.91
C ASP A 191 -6.59 -9.45 5.30
N CYS A 192 -6.80 -8.33 4.60
CA CYS A 192 -6.23 -7.03 4.95
C CYS A 192 -7.00 -6.41 6.13
N LEU A 193 -8.33 -6.41 6.10
CA LEU A 193 -9.15 -5.95 7.23
C LEU A 193 -8.85 -6.73 8.50
N ALA A 194 -8.78 -8.06 8.41
CA ALA A 194 -8.42 -8.90 9.55
C ALA A 194 -7.03 -8.57 10.13
N GLU A 195 -6.11 -8.03 9.31
CA GLU A 195 -4.82 -7.54 9.78
C GLU A 195 -4.91 -6.19 10.48
N GLU A 196 -5.63 -5.23 9.88
CA GLU A 196 -5.86 -3.93 10.48
C GLU A 196 -6.60 -4.01 11.82
N LEU A 197 -7.47 -5.02 11.99
CA LEU A 197 -8.19 -5.25 13.25
C LEU A 197 -7.34 -5.90 14.35
N ARG A 198 -6.13 -6.43 14.04
CA ARG A 198 -5.24 -7.03 15.05
C ARG A 198 -4.42 -6.00 15.83
N ARG A 199 -4.21 -4.81 15.26
CA ARG A 199 -3.43 -3.73 15.88
C ARG A 199 -4.06 -2.39 15.51
N LEU A 200 -4.59 -1.70 16.51
CA LEU A 200 -5.35 -0.46 16.32
C LEU A 200 -4.54 0.81 16.61
N ASP A 201 -3.29 0.66 17.06
CA ASP A 201 -2.37 1.78 17.26
C ASP A 201 -2.09 2.51 15.94
N ALA A 202 -1.59 3.75 16.06
CA ALA A 202 -1.11 4.50 14.91
C ALA A 202 -0.02 3.71 14.16
N ASP A 203 -0.13 3.70 12.82
CA ASP A 203 0.90 3.14 11.95
C ASP A 203 1.83 4.28 11.50
N GLU A 204 2.88 4.51 12.28
CA GLU A 204 3.92 5.50 11.97
C GLU A 204 4.71 5.15 10.70
N ILE A 205 4.77 3.86 10.34
CA ILE A 205 5.46 3.39 9.13
C ILE A 205 4.65 3.79 7.90
N TYR A 206 3.32 3.70 7.97
CA TYR A 206 2.41 4.21 6.95
C TYR A 206 2.52 5.73 6.79
N ALA A 207 2.54 6.48 7.90
CA ALA A 207 2.73 7.93 7.88
C ALA A 207 4.05 8.32 7.18
N ALA A 208 5.14 7.62 7.52
CA ALA A 208 6.45 7.82 6.89
C ALA A 208 6.44 7.45 5.39
N ALA A 209 5.72 6.38 5.01
CA ALA A 209 5.55 5.98 3.62
C ALA A 209 4.81 7.06 2.80
N LEU A 210 3.75 7.66 3.35
CA LEU A 210 3.04 8.79 2.74
C LEU A 210 3.95 10.01 2.57
N ALA A 211 4.70 10.38 3.60
CA ALA A 211 5.66 11.49 3.52
C ALA A 211 6.75 11.24 2.47
N GLY A 212 7.18 9.99 2.33
CA GLY A 212 8.17 9.56 1.34
C GLY A 212 7.74 9.74 -0.11
N LEU A 213 6.44 9.86 -0.41
CA LEU A 213 5.93 10.01 -1.78
C LEU A 213 6.49 11.24 -2.51
N ALA A 214 6.73 12.35 -1.78
CA ALA A 214 7.09 13.64 -2.37
C ALA A 214 8.43 13.66 -3.13
N GLY A 215 9.29 12.66 -2.91
CA GLY A 215 10.59 12.57 -3.59
C GLY A 215 10.79 11.28 -4.39
N VAL A 216 9.70 10.58 -4.72
CA VAL A 216 9.75 9.44 -5.64
C VAL A 216 9.77 9.96 -7.09
N GLU A 217 10.72 9.48 -7.88
CA GLU A 217 10.87 9.89 -9.28
C GLU A 217 9.92 9.11 -10.18
N GLY A 218 9.21 9.81 -11.07
CA GLY A 218 8.31 9.20 -12.05
C GLY A 218 9.08 8.61 -13.24
N GLY A 219 8.91 7.31 -13.49
CA GLY A 219 9.44 6.63 -14.66
C GLY A 219 8.81 7.11 -15.96
N ALA A 220 9.51 7.97 -16.69
CA ALA A 220 9.24 8.21 -18.10
C ALA A 220 9.62 6.94 -18.88
N GLY A 221 8.63 6.14 -19.25
CA GLY A 221 8.83 4.96 -20.08
C GLY A 221 9.37 5.36 -21.45
N LYS A 222 10.69 5.31 -21.63
CA LYS A 222 11.27 5.15 -22.97
C LYS A 222 10.97 3.73 -23.40
N ALA A 223 9.87 3.55 -24.14
CA ALA A 223 9.65 2.36 -24.93
C ALA A 223 10.80 2.28 -25.95
N GLY A 224 11.85 1.53 -25.59
CA GLY A 224 12.96 1.24 -26.49
C GLY A 224 12.43 0.43 -27.66
N THR A 225 12.24 1.07 -28.81
CA THR A 225 12.00 0.41 -30.09
C THR A 225 13.18 -0.52 -30.37
N ARG A 226 13.05 -1.79 -30.02
CA ARG A 226 13.90 -2.86 -30.55
C ARG A 226 13.56 -2.99 -32.03
N ARG A 227 14.30 -2.28 -32.89
CA ARG A 227 14.34 -2.55 -34.33
C ARG A 227 14.96 -3.93 -34.51
N SER A 228 14.12 -4.92 -34.79
CA SER A 228 14.57 -6.19 -35.37
C SER A 228 15.01 -5.91 -36.81
N GLY A 229 16.31 -5.68 -37.00
CA GLY A 229 16.92 -5.68 -38.33
C GLY A 229 17.06 -7.11 -38.83
N THR A 230 16.10 -7.55 -39.63
CA THR A 230 16.24 -8.76 -40.45
C THR A 230 17.27 -8.47 -41.53
N ARG A 231 18.45 -9.08 -41.45
CA ARG A 231 19.38 -9.18 -42.59
C ARG A 231 18.81 -10.19 -43.59
N ARG A 232 18.69 -9.77 -44.85
CA ARG A 232 18.84 -10.62 -46.02
C ARG A 232 20.16 -10.25 -46.68
#